data_AF-A0A968UVE9-F1
#
_entry.id   AF-A0A968UVE9-F1
#
_cell.length_a   1.000
_cell.length_b   1.000
_cell.length_c   1.000
_cell.angle_alpha   90.00
_cell.angle_beta   90.00
_cell.angle_gamma   90.00
#
_symmetry.space_group_name_H-M   'P 1'
#
loop_
_entity.id
_entity.type
_entity.pdbx_description
1 polymer ?
#
loop_
_entity_poly.entity_id
_entity_poly.type
_entity_poly.pdbx_seq_one_letter_code
_entity_poly.pdbx_strand_id
1 'polypeptide(L)'
;MFGWWNVQQQFNSEALALNNFGADMPTGLRNTDIQAQNNLDAGLKAFHNGDLEGAVALFSSIEMQNDSFASTVAYYLGQTYFKLKQYDKAVNEFEKVVTSNDIRFKDNADWYNVLANLANGKEVTQSLAAIATNENHPYQIQAQELQQKMNSIWKKIAN
;
A
#
# COMPACT_ATOMS: atom_id res chain seq x y z
N MET A 1 15.58 17.99 -25.79
CA MET A 1 16.08 18.32 -24.44
C MET A 1 14.93 18.11 -23.45
N PHE A 2 14.56 16.86 -23.21
CA PHE A 2 13.47 16.45 -22.31
C PHE A 2 13.95 15.15 -21.68
N GLY A 3 14.13 15.08 -20.37
CA GLY A 3 14.55 13.81 -19.75
C GLY A 3 15.10 13.86 -18.34
N TRP A 4 15.51 15.03 -17.83
CA TRP A 4 16.10 15.12 -16.48
C TRP A 4 15.10 15.61 -15.41
N TRP A 5 14.05 16.32 -15.81
CA TRP A 5 13.05 16.88 -14.89
C TRP A 5 12.10 15.81 -14.31
N ASN A 6 11.63 14.86 -15.13
CA ASN A 6 10.75 13.77 -14.65
C ASN A 6 11.46 12.81 -13.70
N VAL A 7 12.75 12.55 -13.95
CA VAL A 7 13.53 11.57 -13.20
C VAL A 7 13.78 12.06 -11.76
N GLN A 8 14.15 13.33 -11.57
CA GLN A 8 14.33 13.89 -10.21
C GLN A 8 13.02 13.94 -9.41
N GLN A 9 11.90 14.23 -10.07
CA GLN A 9 10.58 14.21 -9.43
C GLN A 9 10.21 12.81 -8.93
N GLN A 10 10.41 11.81 -9.78
CA GLN A 10 10.12 10.41 -9.47
C GLN A 10 10.98 9.87 -8.33
N PHE A 11 12.28 10.23 -8.30
CA PHE A 11 13.15 9.83 -7.18
C PHE A 11 12.71 10.44 -5.84
N ASN A 12 12.19 11.68 -5.86
CA ASN A 12 11.68 12.31 -4.64
C ASN A 12 10.34 11.72 -4.18
N SER A 13 9.45 11.37 -5.11
CA SER A 13 8.13 10.80 -4.76
C SER A 13 8.24 9.36 -4.26
N GLU A 14 9.07 8.52 -4.90
CA GLU A 14 9.34 7.15 -4.46
C GLU A 14 9.97 7.14 -3.05
N ALA A 15 10.99 7.97 -2.80
CA ALA A 15 11.64 8.04 -1.50
C ALA A 15 10.68 8.49 -0.38
N LEU A 16 9.79 9.46 -0.66
CA LEU A 16 8.77 9.87 0.29
C LEU A 16 7.79 8.73 0.59
N ALA A 17 7.35 7.99 -0.42
CA ALA A 17 6.45 6.86 -0.23
C ALA A 17 7.10 5.74 0.60
N LEU A 18 8.34 5.36 0.29
CA LEU A 18 9.09 4.32 1.00
C LEU A 18 9.30 4.68 2.48
N ASN A 19 9.58 5.94 2.80
CA ASN A 19 9.78 6.40 4.18
C ASN A 19 8.52 6.38 5.04
N ASN A 20 7.34 6.40 4.41
CA ASN A 20 6.04 6.46 5.10
C ASN A 20 5.32 5.10 5.14
N PHE A 21 5.92 4.06 4.54
CA PHE A 21 5.37 2.72 4.49
C PHE A 21 5.83 1.89 5.70
N GLY A 22 4.96 1.73 6.70
CA GLY A 22 5.13 0.77 7.82
C GLY A 22 4.38 -0.54 7.52
N ALA A 23 4.81 -1.68 8.05
CA ALA A 23 4.10 -2.96 7.85
C ALA A 23 3.36 -3.35 9.14
N ASP A 24 2.06 -3.03 9.22
CA ASP A 24 1.22 -3.42 10.35
C ASP A 24 0.51 -4.76 10.10
N MET A 25 0.53 -5.61 11.13
CA MET A 25 -0.05 -6.95 11.18
C MET A 25 -1.38 -6.96 11.96
N PRO A 26 -2.48 -7.47 11.42
CA PRO A 26 -3.63 -7.85 12.23
C PRO A 26 -3.43 -9.26 12.79
N THR A 27 -3.49 -9.36 14.12
CA THR A 27 -3.50 -10.62 14.83
C THR A 27 -4.95 -11.09 15.01
N GLY A 28 -5.37 -12.08 14.22
CA GLY A 28 -6.62 -12.81 14.49
C GLY A 28 -7.46 -13.05 13.25
N LEU A 29 -7.13 -14.11 12.51
CA LEU A 29 -8.02 -14.71 11.51
C LEU A 29 -8.28 -16.14 11.93
N ARG A 30 -9.54 -16.49 12.15
CA ARG A 30 -9.94 -17.88 12.38
C ARG A 30 -11.02 -18.22 11.35
N ASN A 31 -10.69 -19.09 10.39
CA ASN A 31 -11.69 -19.61 9.46
C ASN A 31 -11.43 -21.09 9.09
N THR A 32 -12.41 -21.73 8.44
CA THR A 32 -12.57 -23.18 8.29
C THR A 32 -11.96 -23.82 7.04
N ASP A 33 -11.42 -23.03 6.10
CA ASP A 33 -10.67 -23.57 4.94
C ASP A 33 -9.20 -23.79 5.29
N ILE A 34 -8.85 -25.03 5.64
CA ILE A 34 -7.51 -25.42 6.08
C ILE A 34 -6.45 -25.09 5.01
N GLN A 35 -6.74 -25.28 3.71
CA GLN A 35 -5.75 -25.02 2.65
C GLN A 35 -5.53 -23.52 2.40
N ALA A 36 -6.60 -22.72 2.36
CA ALA A 36 -6.49 -21.26 2.23
C ALA A 36 -5.77 -20.68 3.46
N GLN A 37 -6.06 -21.17 4.65
CA GLN A 37 -5.37 -20.80 5.88
C GLN A 37 -3.88 -21.20 5.85
N ASN A 38 -3.56 -22.42 5.41
CA ASN A 38 -2.17 -22.87 5.30
C ASN A 38 -1.37 -22.01 4.29
N ASN A 39 -1.94 -21.71 3.13
CA ASN A 39 -1.30 -20.87 2.13
C ASN A 39 -1.17 -19.43 2.60
N LEU A 40 -2.16 -18.92 3.35
CA LEU A 40 -2.11 -17.61 3.97
C LEU A 40 -0.97 -17.54 5.00
N ASP A 41 -0.91 -18.51 5.92
CA ASP A 41 0.14 -18.57 6.96
C ASP A 41 1.54 -18.71 6.34
N ALA A 42 1.67 -19.54 5.31
CA ALA A 42 2.92 -19.70 4.56
C ALA A 42 3.30 -18.40 3.81
N GLY A 43 2.33 -17.74 3.17
CA GLY A 43 2.53 -16.48 2.46
C GLY A 43 2.97 -15.36 3.40
N LEU A 44 2.33 -15.25 4.57
CA LEU A 44 2.72 -14.30 5.63
C LEU A 44 4.14 -14.57 6.12
N LYS A 45 4.49 -15.84 6.34
CA LYS A 45 5.86 -16.22 6.72
C LYS A 45 6.88 -15.84 5.63
N ALA A 46 6.58 -16.11 4.36
CA ALA A 46 7.44 -15.74 3.25
C ALA A 46 7.62 -14.20 3.18
N PHE A 47 6.52 -13.45 3.32
CA PHE A 47 6.52 -11.98 3.36
C PHE A 47 7.42 -11.45 4.48
N HIS A 48 7.32 -11.99 5.70
CA HIS A 48 8.16 -11.57 6.83
C HIS A 48 9.63 -11.94 6.65
N ASN A 49 9.91 -13.06 5.99
CA ASN A 49 11.27 -13.48 5.69
C ASN A 49 11.89 -12.70 4.52
N GLY A 50 11.12 -11.84 3.85
CA GLY A 50 11.57 -11.09 2.68
C GLY A 50 11.57 -11.90 1.39
N ASP A 51 11.04 -13.13 1.39
CA ASP A 51 10.78 -13.92 0.18
C ASP A 51 9.49 -13.40 -0.48
N LEU A 52 9.60 -12.24 -1.12
CA LEU A 52 8.47 -11.51 -1.67
C LEU A 52 7.89 -12.24 -2.88
N GLU A 53 8.71 -12.83 -3.74
CA GLU A 53 8.26 -13.64 -4.87
C GLU A 53 7.51 -14.89 -4.40
N GLY A 54 8.03 -15.61 -3.38
CA GLY A 54 7.34 -16.73 -2.76
C GLY A 54 6.03 -16.32 -2.10
N ALA A 55 6.00 -15.16 -1.42
CA ALA A 55 4.79 -14.61 -0.84
C ALA A 55 3.72 -14.31 -1.90
N VAL A 56 4.10 -13.69 -3.04
CA VAL A 56 3.17 -13.46 -4.16
C VAL A 56 2.58 -14.78 -4.67
N ALA A 57 3.40 -15.81 -4.86
CA ALA A 57 2.93 -17.09 -5.37
C ALA A 57 1.93 -17.74 -4.41
N LEU A 58 2.23 -17.72 -3.10
CA LEU A 58 1.36 -18.28 -2.06
C LEU A 58 0.04 -17.52 -1.95
N PHE A 59 0.08 -16.19 -1.90
CA PHE A 59 -1.13 -15.37 -1.82
C PHE A 59 -1.99 -15.47 -3.08
N SER A 60 -1.39 -15.49 -4.27
CA SER A 60 -2.12 -15.59 -5.55
C SER A 60 -2.77 -16.97 -5.74
N SER A 61 -2.31 -17.99 -5.01
CA SER A 61 -2.91 -19.33 -5.02
C SER A 61 -4.17 -19.46 -4.15
N ILE A 62 -4.47 -18.45 -3.33
CA ILE A 62 -5.65 -18.44 -2.47
C ILE A 62 -6.84 -17.96 -3.31
N GLU A 63 -7.82 -18.83 -3.51
CA GLU A 63 -9.05 -18.44 -4.21
C GLU A 63 -9.80 -17.37 -3.39
N MET A 64 -9.84 -16.15 -3.93
CA MET A 64 -10.49 -14.99 -3.30
C MET A 64 -12.03 -15.05 -3.33
N GLN A 65 -12.63 -16.17 -3.77
CA GLN A 65 -14.09 -16.34 -3.81
C GLN A 65 -14.73 -16.37 -2.41
N ASN A 66 -13.93 -16.62 -1.37
CA ASN A 66 -14.36 -16.50 0.02
C ASN A 66 -13.98 -15.12 0.59
N ASP A 67 -15.01 -14.28 0.79
CA ASP A 67 -14.92 -12.90 1.30
C ASP A 67 -14.06 -12.74 2.56
N SER A 68 -13.98 -13.77 3.41
CA SER A 68 -13.27 -13.70 4.69
C SER A 68 -11.77 -13.43 4.56
N PHE A 69 -11.16 -13.93 3.48
CA PHE A 69 -9.71 -13.83 3.22
C PHE A 69 -9.39 -12.83 2.12
N ALA A 70 -10.35 -12.50 1.25
CA ALA A 70 -10.13 -11.64 0.09
C ALA A 70 -9.42 -10.33 0.46
N SER A 71 -9.93 -9.60 1.46
CA SER A 71 -9.31 -8.34 1.90
C SER A 71 -7.95 -8.53 2.57
N THR A 72 -7.74 -9.63 3.30
CA THR A 72 -6.42 -9.95 3.89
C THR A 72 -5.40 -10.23 2.78
N VAL A 73 -5.73 -11.12 1.85
CA VAL A 73 -4.87 -11.52 0.74
C VAL A 73 -4.54 -10.32 -0.14
N ALA A 74 -5.53 -9.52 -0.51
CA ALA A 74 -5.33 -8.30 -1.30
C ALA A 74 -4.44 -7.29 -0.53
N TYR A 75 -4.65 -7.10 0.77
CA TYR A 75 -3.81 -6.22 1.57
C TYR A 75 -2.33 -6.64 1.57
N TYR A 76 -2.05 -7.92 1.84
CA TYR A 76 -0.67 -8.41 1.85
C TYR A 76 -0.05 -8.51 0.46
N LEU A 77 -0.82 -8.84 -0.59
CA LEU A 77 -0.34 -8.75 -1.98
C LEU A 77 0.02 -7.31 -2.34
N GLY A 78 -0.81 -6.33 -1.96
CA GLY A 78 -0.54 -4.91 -2.15
C GLY A 78 0.79 -4.51 -1.52
N GLN A 79 1.01 -4.89 -0.25
CA GLN A 79 2.27 -4.63 0.43
C GLN A 79 3.46 -5.34 -0.21
N THR A 80 3.27 -6.59 -0.64
CA THR A 80 4.32 -7.40 -1.27
C THR A 80 4.74 -6.79 -2.60
N TYR A 81 3.77 -6.42 -3.45
CA TYR A 81 4.02 -5.72 -4.70
C TYR A 81 4.67 -4.36 -4.49
N PHE A 82 4.27 -3.61 -3.44
CA PHE A 82 4.90 -2.34 -3.11
C PHE A 82 6.39 -2.53 -2.77
N LYS A 83 6.73 -3.54 -1.95
CA LYS A 83 8.13 -3.89 -1.62
C LYS A 83 8.92 -4.37 -2.84
N LEU A 84 8.26 -5.05 -3.79
CA LEU A 84 8.84 -5.43 -5.09
C LEU A 84 8.92 -4.26 -6.09
N LYS A 85 8.53 -3.04 -5.69
CA LYS A 85 8.42 -1.85 -6.56
C LYS A 85 7.47 -2.01 -7.74
N GLN A 86 6.55 -2.98 -7.67
CA GLN A 86 5.50 -3.21 -8.65
C GLN A 86 4.28 -2.34 -8.29
N TYR A 87 4.45 -1.02 -8.33
CA TYR A 87 3.49 -0.07 -7.76
C TYR A 87 2.12 -0.12 -8.41
N ASP A 88 2.02 -0.34 -9.72
CA ASP A 88 0.72 -0.52 -10.39
C ASP A 88 -0.08 -1.70 -9.82
N LYS A 89 0.59 -2.83 -9.56
CA LYS A 89 -0.07 -3.99 -8.96
C LYS A 89 -0.42 -3.71 -7.49
N ALA A 90 0.46 -3.02 -6.76
CA ALA A 90 0.18 -2.63 -5.38
C ALA A 90 -1.08 -1.77 -5.28
N VAL A 91 -1.22 -0.76 -6.14
CA VAL A 91 -2.41 0.09 -6.23
C VAL A 91 -3.67 -0.75 -6.46
N ASN A 92 -3.66 -1.63 -7.47
CA ASN A 92 -4.81 -2.48 -7.79
C ASN A 92 -5.25 -3.35 -6.59
N GLU A 93 -4.29 -3.92 -5.86
CA GLU A 93 -4.60 -4.75 -4.70
C GLU A 93 -5.11 -3.92 -3.51
N PHE A 94 -4.55 -2.75 -3.24
CA PHE A 94 -5.07 -1.86 -2.20
C PHE A 94 -6.47 -1.32 -2.52
N GLU A 95 -6.78 -1.04 -3.78
CA GLU A 95 -8.13 -0.60 -4.21
C GLU A 95 -9.19 -1.65 -3.90
N LYS A 96 -8.88 -2.95 -4.07
CA LYS A 96 -9.81 -4.03 -3.69
C LYS A 96 -10.13 -4.00 -2.20
N VAL A 97 -9.15 -3.67 -1.35
CA VAL A 97 -9.35 -3.58 0.10
C VAL A 97 -10.16 -2.34 0.47
N VAL A 98 -9.82 -1.18 -0.10
CA VAL A 98 -10.52 0.09 0.15
C VAL A 98 -12.00 0.01 -0.25
N THR A 99 -12.29 -0.69 -1.35
CA THR A 99 -13.66 -0.88 -1.87
C THR A 99 -14.41 -2.02 -1.18
N SER A 100 -13.74 -2.84 -0.36
CA SER A 100 -14.37 -3.91 0.40
C SER A 100 -15.17 -3.41 1.61
N ASN A 101 -16.03 -4.28 2.14
CA ASN A 101 -16.75 -4.07 3.41
C ASN A 101 -15.89 -4.42 4.65
N ASP A 102 -14.64 -4.87 4.44
CA ASP A 102 -13.75 -5.27 5.53
C ASP A 102 -13.01 -4.06 6.12
N ILE A 103 -13.53 -3.58 7.25
CA ILE A 103 -12.97 -2.42 7.96
C ILE A 103 -11.59 -2.67 8.55
N ARG A 104 -11.16 -3.94 8.73
CA ARG A 104 -9.91 -4.29 9.44
C ARG A 104 -8.68 -3.69 8.79
N PHE A 105 -8.73 -3.53 7.47
CA PHE A 105 -7.59 -3.09 6.67
C PHE A 105 -7.85 -1.81 5.89
N LYS A 106 -9.08 -1.27 5.95
CA LYS A 106 -9.53 -0.23 5.03
C LYS A 106 -8.69 1.04 5.14
N ASP A 107 -8.47 1.53 6.35
CA ASP A 107 -7.67 2.75 6.59
C ASP A 107 -6.18 2.55 6.23
N ASN A 108 -5.62 1.37 6.55
CA ASN A 108 -4.25 1.04 6.18
C ASN A 108 -4.09 0.93 4.66
N ALA A 109 -5.06 0.30 3.99
CA ALA A 109 -5.06 0.18 2.54
C ALA A 109 -5.27 1.52 1.85
N ASP A 110 -6.10 2.41 2.40
CA ASP A 110 -6.28 3.77 1.87
C ASP A 110 -4.96 4.56 1.92
N TRP A 111 -4.30 4.54 3.08
CA TRP A 111 -2.97 5.14 3.24
C TRP A 111 -1.93 4.53 2.28
N TYR A 112 -1.81 3.20 2.22
CA TYR A 112 -0.84 2.56 1.35
C TYR A 112 -1.17 2.71 -0.13
N ASN A 113 -2.44 2.86 -0.50
CA ASN A 113 -2.83 3.19 -1.86
C ASN A 113 -2.30 4.58 -2.26
N VAL A 114 -2.40 5.57 -1.37
CA VAL A 114 -1.79 6.90 -1.58
C VAL A 114 -0.28 6.79 -1.75
N LEU A 115 0.41 6.04 -0.89
CA LEU A 115 1.86 5.85 -1.01
C LEU A 115 2.24 5.10 -2.30
N ALA A 116 1.49 4.08 -2.68
CA ALA A 116 1.72 3.32 -3.92
C ALA A 116 1.53 4.19 -5.15
N ASN A 117 0.46 5.00 -5.20
CA ASN A 117 0.24 5.97 -6.27
C ASN A 117 1.36 7.02 -6.33
N LEU A 118 1.81 7.53 -5.17
CA LEU A 118 2.92 8.48 -5.10
C LEU A 118 4.24 7.88 -5.62
N ALA A 119 4.55 6.65 -5.22
CA ALA A 119 5.73 5.91 -5.70
C ALA A 119 5.67 5.63 -7.21
N ASN A 120 4.46 5.41 -7.73
CA ASN A 120 4.19 5.24 -9.15
C ASN A 120 4.20 6.56 -9.95
N GLY A 121 4.48 7.70 -9.30
CA GLY A 121 4.48 9.01 -9.94
C GLY A 121 3.08 9.53 -10.30
N LYS A 122 2.02 8.95 -9.72
CA LYS A 122 0.64 9.41 -9.90
C LYS A 122 0.33 10.59 -8.99
N GLU A 123 -0.64 11.40 -9.41
CA GLU A 123 -1.14 12.53 -8.63
C GLU A 123 -1.93 12.02 -7.42
N VAL A 124 -1.61 12.54 -6.23
CA VAL A 124 -2.19 12.08 -4.96
C VAL A 124 -2.74 13.20 -4.10
N THR A 125 -2.78 14.45 -4.58
CA THR A 125 -3.12 15.60 -3.74
C THR A 125 -4.53 15.50 -3.19
N GLN A 126 -5.48 15.00 -3.98
CA GLN A 126 -6.86 14.81 -3.57
C GLN A 126 -7.00 13.72 -2.51
N SER A 127 -6.49 12.52 -2.78
CA SER A 127 -6.56 11.39 -1.85
C SER A 127 -5.79 11.66 -0.55
N LEU A 128 -4.62 12.30 -0.66
CA LEU A 128 -3.83 12.71 0.49
C LEU A 128 -4.55 13.78 1.33
N ALA A 129 -5.22 14.75 0.69
CA ALA A 129 -6.01 15.76 1.39
C ALA A 129 -7.22 15.14 2.10
N ALA A 130 -7.89 14.15 1.49
CA ALA A 130 -9.00 13.44 2.11
C ALA A 130 -8.56 12.80 3.43
N ILE A 131 -7.41 12.12 3.46
CA ILE A 131 -6.83 11.57 4.69
C ILE A 131 -6.43 12.67 5.67
N ALA A 132 -5.75 13.73 5.21
CA ALA A 132 -5.26 14.81 6.07
C ALA A 132 -6.37 15.61 6.77
N THR A 133 -7.57 15.67 6.18
CA THR A 133 -8.74 16.38 6.72
C THR A 133 -9.65 15.50 7.58
N ASN A 134 -9.50 14.17 7.53
CA ASN A 134 -10.31 13.26 8.33
C ASN A 134 -9.69 13.07 9.74
N GLU A 135 -10.31 13.70 10.74
CA GLU A 135 -9.86 13.66 12.15
C GLU A 135 -9.85 12.25 12.76
N ASN A 136 -10.62 11.32 12.21
CA ASN A 136 -10.69 9.95 12.70
C ASN A 136 -9.77 9.00 11.93
N HIS A 137 -9.10 9.45 10.88
CA HIS A 137 -8.24 8.58 10.08
C HIS A 137 -6.91 8.32 10.81
N PRO A 138 -6.49 7.06 11.01
CA PRO A 138 -5.26 6.72 11.74
C PRO A 138 -3.98 7.37 11.20
N TYR A 139 -3.95 7.68 9.90
CA TYR A 139 -2.83 8.32 9.21
C TYR A 139 -2.99 9.82 8.95
N GLN A 140 -3.92 10.51 9.63
CA GLN A 140 -4.18 11.94 9.42
C GLN A 140 -2.90 12.80 9.55
N ILE A 141 -2.16 12.63 10.64
CA ILE A 141 -0.96 13.43 10.93
C ILE A 141 0.12 13.15 9.88
N GLN A 142 0.33 11.87 9.55
CA GLN A 142 1.28 11.43 8.53
C GLN A 142 0.93 12.03 7.15
N ALA A 143 -0.36 12.08 6.81
CA ALA A 143 -0.83 12.71 5.58
C ALA A 143 -0.56 14.22 5.56
N GLN A 144 -0.81 14.93 6.67
CA GLN A 144 -0.50 16.36 6.79
C GLN A 144 1.01 16.63 6.65
N GLU A 145 1.85 15.84 7.31
CA GLU A 145 3.30 15.96 7.19
C GLU A 145 3.78 15.71 5.75
N LEU A 146 3.27 14.66 5.11
CA LEU A 146 3.61 14.33 3.73
C LEU A 146 3.21 15.46 2.79
N GLN A 147 2.01 16.03 2.98
CA GLN A 147 1.53 17.16 2.19
C GLN A 147 2.44 18.39 2.34
N GLN A 148 2.87 18.72 3.56
CA GLN A 148 3.81 19.82 3.82
C GLN A 148 5.18 19.58 3.19
N LYS A 149 5.71 18.35 3.31
CA LYS A 149 6.99 17.95 2.70
C LYS A 149 6.93 18.08 1.19
N MET A 150 5.87 17.58 0.56
CA MET A 150 5.63 17.74 -0.88
C MET A 150 5.64 19.21 -1.27
N ASN A 151 4.81 20.05 -0.65
CA ASN A 151 4.74 21.49 -0.94
C ASN A 151 6.10 22.20 -0.82
N SER A 152 6.89 21.83 0.19
CA SER A 152 8.22 22.40 0.41
C SER A 152 9.21 22.00 -0.68
N ILE A 153 9.15 20.76 -1.17
CA ILE A 153 10.00 20.26 -2.25
C ILE A 153 9.64 20.95 -3.56
N TRP A 154 8.35 21.05 -3.89
CA TRP A 154 7.87 21.70 -5.11
C TRP A 154 8.31 23.16 -5.20
N LYS A 155 8.22 23.91 -4.09
CA LYS A 155 8.69 25.30 -4.01
C LYS A 155 10.20 25.44 -4.28
N LYS A 156 11.01 24.48 -3.84
CA LYS A 156 12.47 24.50 -4.07
C LYS A 156 12.87 24.16 -5.50
N ILE A 157 12.05 23.39 -6.21
CA ILE A 157 12.30 23.01 -7.61
C ILE A 157 11.82 24.09 -8.59
N ALA A 158 10.79 24.87 -8.18
CA ALA A 158 10.21 25.92 -9.01
C ALA A 158 10.99 27.26 -8.98
N ASN A 159 11.89 27.45 -8.01
CA ASN A 159 12.79 28.60 -7.88
C ASN A 159 14.19 28.26 -8.40
#